data_AF-A0A7S1Q6B0-F1
#
_entry.id   AF-A0A7S1Q6B0-F1
#
_cell.length_a   1.000
_cell.length_b   1.000
_cell.length_c   1.000
_cell.angle_alpha   90.00
_cell.angle_beta   90.00
_cell.angle_gamma   90.00
#
_symmetry.space_group_name_H-M   'P 1'
#
loop_
_entity.id
_entity.type
_entity.pdbx_description
1 polymer ?
#
loop_
_entity_poly.entity_id
_entity_poly.type
_entity_poly.pdbx_seq_one_letter_code
_entity_poly.pdbx_strand_id
1 'polypeptide(L)'
;VSVLYWPLDGPIHLIAKAIMLRRSRLWRFPPRGLPPIPGATPPRLSTTAIAATLKEKRWKIDMWGYDLVWPESGPHPNGGAVTVAAEGLKFAFNAWMFVRSAAYFGTPHPRVLRSVSTTQPSMDIALRGNRIFHMHCGTGVGAPPPAELARTVALCPAGPDVHCIERFDFARFAAAQQGEGDRPRLQILVGHENGLSPELSDACGARVTLPQYGSVGSLSMNNALGVALARATAAVCDGDTDVPPPPESLSTNVPVTAPRSVLSSNPFNMNAEGNARPHVDALLDLPDHVVASHLEERRALLPLQLGVAWDNLNADRNIGATVRSANAYNCNHFTVVGRRKFSRRGTLGTHNYTPMHLVSDWDTALASAALEGHELWALWNDCPYVLDHLGAGDAAPDEYREELRTAGRWLCCDRSQELIAAVQGVKAAGGRGVTLVVPEEGCSHRAEVWGRCHRVLALRSTTAATQKGIAPAVAATVALERLRFASLFA
;
A
#
# COMPACT_ATOMS: atom_id res chain seq x y z
N VAL A 1 -3.22 -21.14 10.00
CA VAL A 1 -3.90 -19.86 10.31
C VAL A 1 -5.15 -20.20 11.10
N SER A 2 -5.24 -19.81 12.37
CA SER A 2 -6.42 -20.06 13.20
C SER A 2 -7.00 -18.70 13.60
N VAL A 3 -7.77 -18.09 12.72
CA VAL A 3 -8.50 -16.85 13.05
C VAL A 3 -9.62 -17.23 14.02
N LEU A 4 -9.58 -16.62 15.20
CA LEU A 4 -10.64 -16.74 16.19
C LEU A 4 -11.62 -15.61 15.91
N TYR A 5 -12.84 -16.00 15.57
CA TYR A 5 -13.98 -15.09 15.48
C TYR A 5 -14.72 -15.12 16.81
N TRP A 6 -15.11 -13.96 17.31
CA TRP A 6 -15.97 -13.86 18.48
C TRP A 6 -17.23 -13.08 18.06
N PRO A 7 -18.36 -13.78 17.81
CA PRO A 7 -19.63 -13.12 17.65
C PRO A 7 -20.04 -12.58 19.02
N LEU A 8 -19.97 -11.28 19.22
CA LEU A 8 -20.83 -10.59 20.18
C LEU A 8 -21.76 -9.73 19.35
N ASP A 9 -23.02 -9.66 19.76
CA ASP A 9 -23.97 -8.69 19.23
C ASP A 9 -23.38 -7.28 19.43
N GLY A 10 -22.83 -6.69 18.36
CA GLY A 10 -22.02 -5.46 18.41
C GLY A 10 -20.98 -5.36 17.28
N PRO A 11 -20.19 -4.27 17.22
CA PRO A 11 -19.20 -4.05 16.16
C PRO A 11 -18.23 -5.22 16.02
N ILE A 12 -18.05 -5.72 14.78
CA ILE A 12 -17.26 -6.92 14.56
C ILE A 12 -15.78 -6.66 14.84
N HIS A 13 -15.19 -7.47 15.73
CA HIS A 13 -13.75 -7.52 15.96
C HIS A 13 -13.12 -8.65 15.12
N LEU A 14 -12.47 -8.28 14.02
CA LEU A 14 -11.83 -9.26 13.15
C LEU A 14 -10.40 -9.60 13.62
N ILE A 15 -10.24 -10.53 14.56
CA ILE A 15 -8.91 -10.97 15.06
C ILE A 15 -8.29 -12.04 14.14
N ALA A 16 -7.77 -11.63 12.98
CA ALA A 16 -7.19 -12.58 12.03
C ALA A 16 -5.77 -13.04 12.39
N LYS A 17 -5.66 -14.12 13.17
CA LYS A 17 -4.39 -14.78 13.51
C LYS A 17 -3.77 -15.55 12.33
N ALA A 18 -2.98 -14.86 11.50
CA ALA A 18 -2.09 -15.52 10.53
C ALA A 18 -0.97 -16.25 11.29
N ILE A 19 -0.81 -17.55 11.03
CA ILE A 19 0.29 -18.38 11.57
C ILE A 19 1.22 -18.66 10.40
N MET A 20 2.37 -17.99 10.36
CA MET A 20 3.49 -18.42 9.50
C MET A 20 4.44 -19.29 10.33
N LEU A 21 4.65 -20.54 9.89
CA LEU A 21 5.61 -21.46 10.49
C LEU A 21 6.99 -21.19 9.87
N ARG A 22 7.89 -20.56 10.62
CA ARG A 22 9.33 -20.49 10.28
C ARG A 22 10.17 -20.25 11.54
N ARG A 23 11.46 -20.59 11.48
CA ARG A 23 12.43 -20.36 12.55
C ARG A 23 12.74 -18.85 12.71
N SER A 24 11.82 -18.06 13.27
CA SER A 24 12.01 -16.64 13.65
C SER A 24 11.76 -16.43 15.16
N ARG A 25 12.38 -15.39 15.74
CA ARG A 25 12.22 -15.02 17.16
C ARG A 25 10.82 -14.40 17.37
N LEU A 26 10.14 -14.81 18.43
CA LEU A 26 8.79 -14.36 18.82
C LEU A 26 8.76 -12.85 19.09
N TRP A 27 7.79 -12.17 18.50
CA TRP A 27 7.38 -10.82 18.88
C TRP A 27 6.56 -10.89 20.17
N ARG A 28 6.95 -10.14 21.20
CA ARG A 28 6.14 -9.91 22.41
C ARG A 28 5.73 -8.44 22.41
N PHE A 29 4.47 -8.15 22.12
CA PHE A 29 3.89 -6.85 22.45
C PHE A 29 3.30 -6.93 23.87
N PRO A 30 3.56 -5.95 24.75
CA PRO A 30 2.90 -5.90 26.05
C PRO A 30 1.40 -5.63 25.86
N PRO A 31 0.51 -6.29 26.61
CA PRO A 31 -0.90 -5.93 26.62
C PRO A 31 -1.04 -4.65 27.45
N ARG A 32 -1.26 -3.50 26.81
CA ARG A 32 -1.77 -2.31 27.49
C ARG A 32 -3.09 -1.91 26.83
N GLY A 33 -4.08 -1.74 27.69
CA GLY A 33 -5.48 -1.67 27.33
C GLY A 33 -5.83 -0.35 26.66
N LEU A 34 -6.58 -0.45 25.58
CA LEU A 34 -7.49 0.62 25.17
C LEU A 34 -8.40 0.98 26.37
N PRO A 35 -8.77 2.25 26.57
CA PRO A 35 -9.90 2.55 27.43
C PRO A 35 -11.13 1.81 26.88
N PRO A 36 -11.88 1.11 27.74
CA PRO A 36 -13.08 0.39 27.30
C PRO A 36 -14.08 1.40 26.72
N ILE A 37 -14.63 1.09 25.55
CA ILE A 37 -15.83 1.77 25.04
C ILE A 37 -16.93 1.52 26.09
N PRO A 38 -17.63 2.55 26.59
CA PRO A 38 -18.70 2.37 27.57
C PRO A 38 -19.72 1.35 27.06
N GLY A 39 -19.87 0.23 27.78
CA GLY A 39 -20.81 -0.85 27.44
C GLY A 39 -20.21 -2.08 26.74
N ALA A 40 -18.96 -2.05 26.27
CA ALA A 40 -18.29 -3.21 25.70
C ALA A 40 -17.19 -3.71 26.66
N THR A 41 -17.40 -4.86 27.29
CA THR A 41 -16.35 -5.54 28.08
C THR A 41 -15.74 -6.63 27.20
N PRO A 42 -14.58 -6.40 26.54
CA PRO A 42 -13.94 -7.45 25.78
C PRO A 42 -13.40 -8.52 26.75
N PRO A 43 -13.66 -9.82 26.54
CA PRO A 43 -13.06 -10.85 27.38
C PRO A 43 -11.54 -10.85 27.16
N ARG A 44 -10.77 -10.68 28.24
CA ARG A 44 -9.30 -10.77 28.26
C ARG A 44 -8.84 -12.19 27.93
N LEU A 45 -8.75 -12.55 26.66
CA LEU A 45 -7.98 -13.72 26.23
C LEU A 45 -6.50 -13.36 26.32
N SER A 46 -5.86 -13.71 27.44
CA SER A 46 -4.43 -13.47 27.61
C SER A 46 -3.66 -14.22 26.51
N THR A 47 -2.85 -13.49 25.77
CA THR A 47 -1.85 -14.03 24.83
C THR A 47 -0.98 -15.12 25.47
N THR A 48 -0.87 -15.10 26.81
CA THR A 48 -0.20 -16.06 27.69
C THR A 48 -0.76 -17.48 27.63
N ALA A 49 -2.09 -17.66 27.63
CA ALA A 49 -2.71 -19.00 27.68
C ALA A 49 -2.46 -19.82 26.40
N ILE A 50 -2.49 -19.16 25.23
CA ILE A 50 -2.25 -19.82 23.94
C ILE A 50 -0.74 -20.05 23.70
N ALA A 51 0.12 -19.17 24.24
CA ALA A 51 1.57 -19.35 24.20
C ALA A 51 2.04 -20.59 24.99
N ALA A 52 1.33 -20.96 26.06
CA ALA A 52 1.62 -22.14 26.87
C ALA A 52 1.38 -23.46 26.10
N THR A 53 0.22 -23.61 25.45
CA THR A 53 -0.15 -24.83 24.70
C THR A 53 0.75 -25.11 23.49
N LEU A 54 1.32 -24.06 22.88
CA LEU A 54 2.14 -24.19 21.66
C LEU A 54 3.63 -24.41 21.96
N LYS A 55 4.05 -24.15 23.21
CA LYS A 55 5.43 -24.36 23.70
C LYS A 55 5.82 -25.85 23.68
N GLU A 56 4.85 -26.73 23.90
CA GLU A 56 5.05 -28.20 23.91
C GLU A 56 5.42 -28.78 22.55
N LYS A 57 5.08 -28.11 21.43
CA LYS A 57 5.23 -28.69 20.08
C LYS A 57 6.39 -28.13 19.23
N ARG A 58 7.32 -27.35 19.79
CA ARG A 58 8.52 -26.79 19.07
C ARG A 58 8.23 -25.97 17.79
N TRP A 59 6.98 -25.56 17.53
CA TRP A 59 6.65 -24.70 16.40
C TRP A 59 6.88 -23.22 16.77
N LYS A 60 7.69 -22.51 15.97
CA LYS A 60 7.82 -21.05 16.05
C LYS A 60 6.80 -20.43 15.09
N ILE A 61 5.84 -19.70 15.65
CA ILE A 61 4.70 -19.12 14.95
C ILE A 61 4.82 -17.61 15.00
N ASP A 62 4.83 -16.96 13.84
CA ASP A 62 4.61 -15.52 13.75
C ASP A 62 3.09 -15.28 13.72
N MET A 63 2.57 -14.62 14.77
CA MET A 63 1.17 -14.24 14.91
C MET A 63 0.98 -12.80 14.44
N TRP A 64 0.09 -12.62 13.47
CA TRP A 64 -0.42 -11.31 13.07
C TRP A 64 -1.81 -11.23 13.65
N GLY A 65 -2.10 -10.26 14.51
CA GLY A 65 -3.43 -10.02 15.05
C GLY A 65 -3.68 -8.53 14.91
N TYR A 66 -4.84 -8.20 14.38
CA TYR A 66 -5.30 -6.84 14.16
C TYR A 66 -6.74 -6.79 14.61
N ASP A 67 -7.15 -5.71 15.26
CA ASP A 67 -8.55 -5.39 15.42
C ASP A 67 -8.93 -4.48 14.26
N LEU A 68 -9.70 -5.01 13.31
CA LEU A 68 -10.41 -4.19 12.33
C LEU A 68 -11.83 -4.04 12.85
N VAL A 69 -12.21 -2.80 13.16
CA VAL A 69 -13.59 -2.45 13.46
C VAL A 69 -14.21 -1.99 12.15
N TRP A 70 -15.22 -2.71 11.67
CA TRP A 70 -15.93 -2.32 10.46
C TRP A 70 -17.39 -2.03 10.82
N PRO A 71 -17.92 -0.82 10.54
CA PRO A 71 -19.31 -0.55 10.81
C PRO A 71 -20.19 -1.45 9.93
N GLU A 72 -20.92 -2.40 10.54
CA GLU A 72 -21.94 -3.21 9.84
C GLU A 72 -23.18 -2.38 9.47
N SER A 73 -23.44 -1.31 10.23
CA SER A 73 -24.57 -0.39 10.04
C SER A 73 -24.17 1.04 10.41
N GLY A 74 -24.81 2.02 9.76
CA GLY A 74 -24.52 3.45 9.91
C GLY A 74 -23.87 4.09 8.67
N PRO A 75 -23.77 5.42 8.61
CA PRO A 75 -23.15 6.11 7.48
C PRO A 75 -21.68 5.72 7.38
N HIS A 76 -21.29 5.12 6.24
CA HIS A 76 -19.87 4.91 5.95
C HIS A 76 -19.16 6.28 5.87
N PRO A 77 -17.90 6.38 6.29
CA PRO A 77 -17.18 7.67 6.35
C PRO A 77 -17.09 8.42 5.00
N ASN A 78 -17.16 7.71 3.87
CA ASN A 78 -17.26 8.32 2.53
C ASN A 78 -18.68 8.26 1.94
N GLY A 79 -19.71 8.10 2.78
CA GLY A 79 -21.09 7.84 2.35
C GLY A 79 -21.26 6.54 1.55
N GLY A 80 -20.25 5.66 1.55
CA GLY A 80 -20.22 4.47 0.69
C GLY A 80 -19.98 4.77 -0.79
N ALA A 81 -19.56 6.00 -1.14
CA ALA A 81 -19.46 6.45 -2.52
C ALA A 81 -18.35 5.75 -3.34
N VAL A 82 -17.32 5.22 -2.69
CA VAL A 82 -16.28 4.39 -3.32
C VAL A 82 -16.40 2.95 -2.79
N THR A 83 -16.55 2.00 -3.70
CA THR A 83 -16.53 0.56 -3.40
C THR A 83 -15.33 -0.12 -4.05
N VAL A 84 -14.99 -1.31 -3.56
CA VAL A 84 -13.91 -2.11 -4.13
C VAL A 84 -14.34 -3.56 -4.33
N ALA A 85 -13.95 -4.11 -5.47
CA ALA A 85 -14.08 -5.51 -5.79
C ALA A 85 -12.73 -6.09 -6.25
N ALA A 86 -12.53 -7.37 -5.96
CA ALA A 86 -11.45 -8.16 -6.53
C ALA A 86 -12.05 -9.28 -7.38
N GLU A 87 -11.47 -9.56 -8.56
CA GLU A 87 -11.92 -10.72 -9.34
C GLU A 87 -11.65 -12.03 -8.58
N GLY A 88 -10.53 -12.13 -7.86
CA GLY A 88 -10.22 -13.28 -7.02
C GLY A 88 -9.17 -12.97 -5.97
N LEU A 89 -8.99 -13.88 -5.01
CA LEU A 89 -7.99 -13.77 -3.95
C LEU A 89 -7.38 -15.15 -3.65
N LYS A 90 -6.11 -15.38 -4.00
CA LYS A 90 -5.46 -16.70 -3.80
C LYS A 90 -4.69 -16.83 -2.48
N PHE A 91 -4.29 -15.70 -1.87
CA PHE A 91 -3.44 -15.69 -0.67
C PHE A 91 -4.15 -15.00 0.48
N ALA A 92 -4.18 -15.67 1.63
CA ALA A 92 -4.77 -15.11 2.85
C ALA A 92 -4.12 -13.77 3.26
N PHE A 93 -2.82 -13.61 3.06
CA PHE A 93 -2.16 -12.33 3.32
C PHE A 93 -2.65 -11.22 2.39
N ASN A 94 -2.80 -11.50 1.09
CA ASN A 94 -3.29 -10.51 0.15
C ASN A 94 -4.74 -10.14 0.44
N ALA A 95 -5.57 -11.13 0.75
CA ALA A 95 -6.97 -10.92 1.12
C ALA A 95 -7.11 -10.12 2.44
N TRP A 96 -6.19 -10.33 3.39
CA TRP A 96 -6.12 -9.53 4.60
C TRP A 96 -5.79 -8.06 4.30
N MET A 97 -4.74 -7.82 3.52
CA MET A 97 -4.33 -6.47 3.13
C MET A 97 -5.39 -5.77 2.26
N PHE A 98 -6.14 -6.54 1.46
CA PHE A 98 -7.27 -6.06 0.69
C PHE A 98 -8.38 -5.49 1.59
N VAL A 99 -8.85 -6.27 2.57
CA VAL A 99 -9.85 -5.82 3.56
C VAL A 99 -9.30 -4.64 4.35
N ARG A 100 -8.07 -4.69 4.83
CA ARG A 100 -7.48 -3.58 5.59
C ARG A 100 -7.40 -2.28 4.79
N SER A 101 -7.01 -2.34 3.52
CA SER A 101 -6.93 -1.14 2.66
C SER A 101 -8.33 -0.58 2.40
N ALA A 102 -9.30 -1.44 2.14
CA ALA A 102 -10.70 -1.08 2.01
C ALA A 102 -11.23 -0.39 3.31
N ALA A 103 -10.89 -0.92 4.49
CA ALA A 103 -11.25 -0.33 5.79
C ALA A 103 -10.64 1.06 5.98
N TYR A 104 -9.35 1.20 5.65
CA TYR A 104 -8.61 2.44 5.83
C TYR A 104 -9.20 3.59 4.99
N PHE A 105 -9.54 3.28 3.74
CA PHE A 105 -10.19 4.20 2.82
C PHE A 105 -11.72 4.19 2.93
N GLY A 106 -12.29 3.62 4.00
CA GLY A 106 -13.69 3.84 4.36
C GLY A 106 -14.70 3.32 3.34
N THR A 107 -14.33 2.30 2.57
CA THR A 107 -15.25 1.67 1.62
C THR A 107 -16.31 0.84 2.36
N PRO A 108 -17.45 0.51 1.74
CA PRO A 108 -18.30 -0.59 2.18
C PRO A 108 -17.59 -1.95 2.08
N HIS A 109 -18.21 -3.00 2.63
CA HIS A 109 -17.64 -4.36 2.59
C HIS A 109 -17.25 -4.76 1.16
N PRO A 110 -15.98 -5.15 0.94
CA PRO A 110 -15.49 -5.35 -0.40
C PRO A 110 -15.99 -6.67 -0.99
N ARG A 111 -16.02 -6.79 -2.32
CA ARG A 111 -16.50 -8.00 -3.02
C ARG A 111 -15.37 -8.82 -3.62
N VAL A 112 -15.57 -10.13 -3.70
CA VAL A 112 -14.70 -11.07 -4.40
C VAL A 112 -15.54 -11.87 -5.39
N LEU A 113 -15.34 -11.64 -6.68
CA LEU A 113 -16.25 -12.14 -7.71
C LEU A 113 -16.15 -13.66 -7.86
N ARG A 114 -14.92 -14.20 -7.92
CA ARG A 114 -14.71 -15.66 -7.98
C ARG A 114 -14.91 -16.29 -6.61
N SER A 115 -15.47 -17.50 -6.61
CA SER A 115 -15.54 -18.32 -5.41
C SER A 115 -14.13 -18.61 -4.88
N VAL A 116 -13.96 -18.49 -3.56
CA VAL A 116 -12.70 -18.83 -2.88
C VAL A 116 -12.50 -20.36 -2.79
N SER A 117 -13.50 -21.17 -3.17
CA SER A 117 -13.37 -22.63 -3.25
C SER A 117 -12.54 -23.13 -4.44
N THR A 118 -12.38 -22.32 -5.49
CA THR A 118 -11.62 -22.69 -6.71
C THR A 118 -10.19 -22.14 -6.69
N THR A 119 -9.86 -21.28 -5.73
CA THR A 119 -8.49 -20.82 -5.49
C THR A 119 -7.72 -21.88 -4.71
N GLN A 120 -6.75 -22.57 -5.37
CA GLN A 120 -5.77 -23.40 -4.66
C GLN A 120 -4.92 -22.50 -3.75
N PRO A 121 -5.02 -22.62 -2.42
CA PRO A 121 -4.18 -21.86 -1.51
C PRO A 121 -2.78 -22.46 -1.50
N SER A 122 -1.74 -21.67 -1.76
CA SER A 122 -0.35 -22.17 -1.78
C SER A 122 0.24 -22.42 -0.36
N MET A 123 -0.58 -22.36 0.68
CA MET A 123 -0.22 -22.74 2.05
C MET A 123 -1.42 -23.46 2.62
N ASP A 124 -1.31 -24.76 2.82
CA ASP A 124 -2.48 -25.58 3.13
C ASP A 124 -3.10 -25.22 4.49
N ILE A 125 -4.32 -24.70 4.39
CA ILE A 125 -5.21 -24.21 5.43
C ILE A 125 -6.28 -25.30 5.53
N ALA A 126 -6.02 -26.35 6.29
CA ALA A 126 -6.84 -27.55 6.12
C ALA A 126 -8.35 -27.35 6.32
N LEU A 127 -8.87 -26.34 7.06
CA LEU A 127 -10.34 -26.19 7.20
C LEU A 127 -10.95 -24.78 7.43
N ARG A 128 -10.23 -23.65 7.53
CA ARG A 128 -10.86 -22.39 8.04
C ARG A 128 -10.43 -21.02 7.49
N GLY A 129 -9.33 -20.88 6.76
CA GLY A 129 -8.79 -19.56 6.35
C GLY A 129 -9.63 -18.81 5.31
N ASN A 130 -10.40 -19.52 4.47
CA ASN A 130 -11.26 -18.90 3.46
C ASN A 130 -12.60 -18.41 4.03
N ARG A 131 -13.05 -18.97 5.16
CA ARG A 131 -14.33 -18.58 5.80
C ARG A 131 -14.29 -17.15 6.32
N ILE A 132 -13.14 -16.70 6.80
CA ILE A 132 -12.98 -15.33 7.28
C ILE A 132 -13.11 -14.34 6.13
N PHE A 133 -12.47 -14.62 4.99
CA PHE A 133 -12.65 -13.79 3.81
C PHE A 133 -14.11 -13.79 3.33
N HIS A 134 -14.82 -14.92 3.41
CA HIS A 134 -16.25 -14.99 3.11
C HIS A 134 -17.12 -14.20 4.10
N MET A 135 -16.76 -14.13 5.39
CA MET A 135 -17.51 -13.36 6.38
C MET A 135 -17.35 -11.84 6.19
N HIS A 136 -16.20 -11.41 5.69
CA HIS A 136 -15.87 -9.97 5.55
C HIS A 136 -15.94 -9.43 4.13
N CYS A 137 -16.01 -10.32 3.14
CA CYS A 137 -16.18 -9.99 1.74
C CYS A 137 -17.32 -10.82 1.14
N GLY A 138 -18.12 -10.23 0.26
CA GLY A 138 -19.10 -10.99 -0.53
C GLY A 138 -18.39 -11.84 -1.58
N THR A 139 -18.37 -13.17 -1.43
CA THR A 139 -17.63 -14.08 -2.35
C THR A 139 -18.54 -14.83 -3.30
N GLY A 140 -18.04 -15.18 -4.50
CA GLY A 140 -18.80 -16.02 -5.45
C GLY A 140 -20.01 -15.30 -6.06
N VAL A 141 -20.00 -13.97 -5.98
CA VAL A 141 -20.99 -13.13 -6.65
C VAL A 141 -20.71 -13.25 -8.14
N GLY A 142 -21.72 -13.64 -8.94
CA GLY A 142 -21.60 -13.73 -10.40
C GLY A 142 -21.08 -12.42 -11.02
N ALA A 143 -20.75 -12.46 -12.31
CA ALA A 143 -20.28 -11.27 -13.02
C ALA A 143 -21.17 -10.06 -12.71
N PRO A 144 -20.60 -8.92 -12.27
CA PRO A 144 -21.40 -7.77 -11.91
C PRO A 144 -22.30 -7.35 -13.09
N PRO A 145 -23.51 -6.84 -12.84
CA PRO A 145 -24.39 -6.43 -13.92
C PRO A 145 -23.75 -5.31 -14.75
N PRO A 146 -24.05 -5.20 -16.06
CA PRO A 146 -23.41 -4.20 -16.93
C PRO A 146 -23.50 -2.76 -16.42
N ALA A 147 -24.62 -2.40 -15.77
CA ALA A 147 -24.80 -1.07 -15.18
C ALA A 147 -23.81 -0.76 -14.03
N GLU A 148 -23.34 -1.79 -13.32
CA GLU A 148 -22.31 -1.66 -12.28
C GLU A 148 -20.91 -1.59 -12.91
N LEU A 149 -20.65 -2.42 -13.92
CA LEU A 149 -19.38 -2.41 -14.65
C LEU A 149 -19.15 -1.06 -15.35
N ALA A 150 -20.20 -0.42 -15.87
CA ALA A 150 -20.13 0.94 -16.43
C ALA A 150 -19.63 2.01 -15.42
N ARG A 151 -19.77 1.77 -14.11
CA ARG A 151 -19.28 2.63 -13.01
C ARG A 151 -17.97 2.13 -12.40
N THR A 152 -17.38 1.09 -13.00
CA THR A 152 -16.20 0.43 -12.48
C THR A 152 -14.96 0.90 -13.20
N VAL A 153 -13.93 1.22 -12.43
CA VAL A 153 -12.57 1.50 -12.89
C VAL A 153 -11.72 0.26 -12.64
N ALA A 154 -11.27 -0.39 -13.71
CA ALA A 154 -10.41 -1.56 -13.65
C ALA A 154 -8.93 -1.16 -13.55
N LEU A 155 -8.22 -1.74 -12.59
CA LEU A 155 -6.77 -1.64 -12.50
C LEU A 155 -6.11 -2.69 -13.38
N CYS A 156 -5.49 -2.23 -14.47
CA CYS A 156 -4.90 -3.07 -15.50
C CYS A 156 -3.47 -2.62 -15.82
N PRO A 157 -2.64 -3.51 -16.41
CA PRO A 157 -1.40 -3.09 -17.05
C PRO A 157 -1.66 -2.05 -18.17
N ALA A 158 -0.60 -1.34 -18.57
CA ALA A 158 -0.69 -0.39 -19.67
C ALA A 158 -1.08 -1.09 -20.99
N GLY A 159 -1.88 -0.41 -21.81
CA GLY A 159 -2.37 -0.94 -23.08
C GLY A 159 -3.23 0.06 -23.83
N PRO A 160 -3.79 -0.34 -25.00
CA PRO A 160 -4.72 0.48 -25.76
C PRO A 160 -5.96 0.83 -24.91
N ASP A 161 -6.39 2.10 -24.96
CA ASP A 161 -7.52 2.65 -24.20
C ASP A 161 -7.46 2.35 -22.69
N VAL A 162 -6.25 2.38 -22.12
CA VAL A 162 -5.99 2.38 -20.68
C VAL A 162 -5.40 3.73 -20.28
N HIS A 163 -6.03 4.42 -19.34
CA HIS A 163 -5.61 5.74 -18.89
C HIS A 163 -4.52 5.65 -17.83
N CYS A 164 -3.54 6.57 -17.86
CA CYS A 164 -2.65 6.74 -16.72
C CYS A 164 -3.43 7.28 -15.53
N ILE A 165 -3.28 6.68 -14.35
CA ILE A 165 -4.00 7.09 -13.13
C ILE A 165 -3.73 8.54 -12.71
N GLU A 166 -2.54 9.07 -13.02
CA GLU A 166 -2.15 10.46 -12.77
C GLU A 166 -3.00 11.46 -13.57
N ARG A 167 -3.57 11.03 -14.69
CA ARG A 167 -4.39 11.83 -15.62
C ARG A 167 -5.86 11.47 -15.59
N PHE A 168 -6.24 10.45 -14.83
CA PHE A 168 -7.62 9.98 -14.78
C PHE A 168 -8.42 10.82 -13.78
N ASP A 169 -9.45 11.51 -14.30
CA ASP A 169 -10.35 12.36 -13.52
C ASP A 169 -11.43 11.48 -12.87
N PHE A 170 -11.15 11.08 -11.63
CA PHE A 170 -12.05 10.23 -10.85
C PHE A 170 -13.36 10.95 -10.49
N ALA A 171 -13.34 12.27 -10.27
CA ALA A 171 -14.56 12.99 -9.88
C ALA A 171 -15.51 13.12 -11.07
N ARG A 172 -15.01 13.47 -12.25
CA ARG A 172 -15.80 13.52 -13.48
C ARG A 172 -16.34 12.14 -13.84
N PHE A 173 -15.52 11.10 -13.72
CA PHE A 173 -16.00 9.74 -13.93
C PHE A 173 -17.12 9.38 -12.95
N ALA A 174 -16.96 9.68 -11.66
CA ALA A 174 -18.00 9.43 -10.66
C ALA A 174 -19.27 10.29 -10.87
N ALA A 175 -19.14 11.54 -11.32
CA ALA A 175 -20.25 12.46 -11.56
C ALA A 175 -21.06 12.13 -12.81
N ALA A 176 -20.42 11.57 -13.86
CA ALA A 176 -21.09 11.16 -15.09
C ALA A 176 -22.10 10.00 -14.86
N GLN A 177 -21.92 9.25 -13.77
CA GLN A 177 -22.75 8.09 -13.44
C GLN A 177 -24.00 8.52 -12.66
N GLN A 178 -24.93 9.23 -13.32
CA GLN A 178 -26.22 9.57 -12.71
C GLN A 178 -26.97 8.30 -12.28
N GLY A 179 -27.42 8.27 -11.02
CA GLY A 179 -28.35 7.25 -10.52
C GLY A 179 -29.17 7.84 -9.38
N GLU A 180 -30.47 7.60 -9.38
CA GLU A 180 -31.38 7.94 -8.29
C GLU A 180 -30.97 7.21 -6.99
N GLY A 181 -30.80 7.97 -5.90
CA GLY A 181 -30.62 7.47 -4.54
C GLY A 181 -29.16 7.39 -4.02
N ASP A 182 -29.02 6.84 -2.82
CA ASP A 182 -27.80 6.77 -1.98
C ASP A 182 -26.77 5.71 -2.45
N ARG A 183 -26.63 5.51 -3.77
CA ARG A 183 -25.81 4.42 -4.34
C ARG A 183 -24.32 4.79 -4.45
N PRO A 184 -23.40 3.81 -4.34
CA PRO A 184 -21.98 4.01 -4.61
C PRO A 184 -21.76 4.63 -5.99
N ARG A 185 -20.93 5.67 -6.05
CA ARG A 185 -20.68 6.48 -7.25
C ARG A 185 -19.55 5.93 -8.13
N LEU A 186 -18.67 5.13 -7.53
CA LEU A 186 -17.46 4.61 -8.18
C LEU A 186 -17.07 3.26 -7.58
N GLN A 187 -16.73 2.29 -8.42
CA GLN A 187 -16.12 1.03 -7.98
C GLN A 187 -14.70 0.90 -8.52
N ILE A 188 -13.75 0.50 -7.66
CA ILE A 188 -12.42 0.06 -8.07
C ILE A 188 -12.42 -1.46 -8.19
N LEU A 189 -12.03 -1.98 -9.35
CA LEU A 189 -11.89 -3.41 -9.59
C LEU A 189 -10.42 -3.77 -9.77
N VAL A 190 -9.96 -4.79 -9.06
CA VAL A 190 -8.58 -5.26 -9.14
C VAL A 190 -8.48 -6.77 -9.37
N GLY A 191 -7.49 -7.15 -10.17
CA GLY A 191 -7.17 -8.54 -10.44
C GLY A 191 -6.26 -9.13 -9.37
N HIS A 192 -6.32 -10.44 -9.17
CA HIS A 192 -5.30 -11.13 -8.37
C HIS A 192 -4.00 -11.31 -9.18
N GLU A 193 -3.00 -12.00 -8.65
CA GLU A 193 -1.70 -12.38 -9.28
C GLU A 193 -1.70 -12.84 -10.75
N ASN A 194 -2.84 -13.05 -11.43
CA ASN A 194 -2.90 -13.30 -12.88
C ASN A 194 -3.50 -12.13 -13.68
N GLY A 195 -3.85 -11.02 -13.03
CA GLY A 195 -4.48 -9.85 -13.60
C GLY A 195 -5.99 -9.95 -13.49
N LEU A 196 -6.67 -8.95 -14.04
CA LEU A 196 -8.09 -9.05 -14.37
C LEU A 196 -8.23 -9.84 -15.66
N SER A 197 -9.29 -10.64 -15.77
CA SER A 197 -9.64 -11.26 -17.04
C SER A 197 -9.95 -10.17 -18.07
N PRO A 198 -9.51 -10.33 -19.34
CA PRO A 198 -9.79 -9.34 -20.39
C PRO A 198 -11.28 -9.05 -20.52
N GLU A 199 -12.12 -10.08 -20.44
CA GLU A 199 -13.57 -9.96 -20.58
C GLU A 199 -14.17 -9.04 -19.51
N LEU A 200 -13.68 -9.15 -18.27
CA LEU A 200 -14.16 -8.34 -17.15
C LEU A 200 -13.56 -6.92 -17.19
N SER A 201 -12.28 -6.81 -17.53
CA SER A 201 -11.59 -5.53 -17.71
C SER A 201 -12.23 -4.68 -18.81
N ASP A 202 -12.54 -5.29 -19.96
CA ASP A 202 -13.09 -4.61 -21.14
C ASP A 202 -14.56 -4.21 -20.95
N ALA A 203 -15.27 -4.88 -20.04
CA ALA A 203 -16.63 -4.51 -19.67
C ALA A 203 -16.69 -3.33 -18.69
N CYS A 204 -15.57 -2.94 -18.08
CA CYS A 204 -15.53 -1.82 -17.13
C CYS A 204 -15.61 -0.46 -17.85
N GLY A 205 -16.27 0.51 -17.22
CA GLY A 205 -16.46 1.85 -17.78
C GLY A 205 -15.17 2.64 -17.98
N ALA A 206 -14.11 2.30 -17.24
CA ALA A 206 -12.76 2.77 -17.51
C ALA A 206 -11.70 1.74 -17.08
N ARG A 207 -10.54 1.81 -17.73
CA ARG A 207 -9.34 1.06 -17.37
C ARG A 207 -8.22 2.03 -17.05
N VAL A 208 -7.56 1.84 -15.93
CA VAL A 208 -6.43 2.68 -15.51
C VAL A 208 -5.20 1.84 -15.19
N THR A 209 -4.04 2.42 -15.46
CA THR A 209 -2.72 1.85 -15.14
C THR A 209 -1.94 2.81 -14.26
N LEU A 210 -1.07 2.25 -13.42
CA LEU A 210 -0.09 3.03 -12.65
C LEU A 210 1.18 3.18 -13.49
N PRO A 211 1.72 4.40 -13.63
CA PRO A 211 2.97 4.60 -14.34
C PRO A 211 4.11 3.91 -13.59
N GLN A 212 5.00 3.27 -14.35
CA GLN A 212 6.17 2.58 -13.82
C GLN A 212 7.41 3.10 -14.56
N TYR A 213 8.34 3.64 -13.79
CA TYR A 213 9.63 4.20 -14.23
C TYR A 213 10.76 3.18 -14.10
N GLY A 214 10.51 2.13 -13.31
CA GLY A 214 11.44 1.05 -13.01
C GLY A 214 11.52 -0.04 -14.07
N SER A 215 11.94 -1.21 -13.60
CA SER A 215 12.03 -2.41 -14.43
C SER A 215 10.85 -3.35 -14.27
N VAL A 216 10.03 -3.18 -13.24
CA VAL A 216 8.84 -4.02 -13.03
C VAL A 216 7.74 -3.66 -14.02
N GLY A 217 7.06 -4.67 -14.54
CA GLY A 217 5.87 -4.52 -15.39
C GLY A 217 4.58 -4.38 -14.59
N SER A 218 4.56 -4.72 -13.30
CA SER A 218 3.40 -4.52 -12.42
C SER A 218 3.77 -4.45 -10.93
N LEU A 219 3.04 -3.61 -10.19
CA LEU A 219 3.05 -3.56 -8.73
C LEU A 219 2.28 -4.74 -8.12
N SER A 220 2.48 -5.01 -6.83
CA SER A 220 1.59 -5.95 -6.14
C SER A 220 0.16 -5.40 -6.07
N MET A 221 -0.83 -6.29 -6.20
CA MET A 221 -2.26 -5.96 -6.17
C MET A 221 -2.63 -4.95 -5.05
N ASN A 222 -2.21 -5.20 -3.81
CA ASN A 222 -2.56 -4.34 -2.67
C ASN A 222 -1.95 -2.93 -2.77
N ASN A 223 -0.74 -2.82 -3.30
CA ASN A 223 -0.06 -1.53 -3.46
C ASN A 223 -0.73 -0.71 -4.57
N ALA A 224 -1.06 -1.36 -5.70
CA ALA A 224 -1.82 -0.72 -6.79
C ALA A 224 -3.22 -0.29 -6.33
N LEU A 225 -3.90 -1.16 -5.57
CA LEU A 225 -5.19 -0.87 -4.98
C LEU A 225 -5.13 0.33 -4.03
N GLY A 226 -4.10 0.42 -3.18
CA GLY A 226 -3.93 1.55 -2.26
C GLY A 226 -3.82 2.90 -2.97
N VAL A 227 -3.07 2.97 -4.08
CA VAL A 227 -2.98 4.18 -4.91
C VAL A 227 -4.36 4.53 -5.48
N ALA A 228 -5.05 3.54 -6.07
CA ALA A 228 -6.36 3.75 -6.66
C ALA A 228 -7.41 4.21 -5.64
N LEU A 229 -7.46 3.58 -4.47
CA LEU A 229 -8.37 3.98 -3.39
C LEU A 229 -8.03 5.37 -2.86
N ALA A 230 -6.75 5.71 -2.70
CA ALA A 230 -6.34 7.05 -2.26
C ALA A 230 -6.82 8.12 -3.25
N ARG A 231 -6.61 7.91 -4.57
CA ARG A 231 -7.03 8.85 -5.63
C ARG A 231 -8.55 8.95 -5.73
N ALA A 232 -9.24 7.81 -5.78
CA ALA A 232 -10.70 7.73 -5.87
C ALA A 232 -11.39 8.40 -4.67
N THR A 233 -10.92 8.09 -3.46
CA THR A 233 -11.50 8.64 -2.23
C THR A 233 -11.30 10.14 -2.15
N ALA A 234 -10.09 10.65 -2.43
CA ALA A 234 -9.82 12.09 -2.45
C ALA A 234 -10.75 12.81 -3.46
N ALA A 235 -10.87 12.28 -4.67
CA ALA A 235 -11.69 12.88 -5.72
C ALA A 235 -13.19 12.93 -5.36
N VAL A 236 -13.71 11.88 -4.71
CA VAL A 236 -15.12 11.82 -4.30
C VAL A 236 -15.42 12.69 -3.08
N CYS A 237 -14.48 12.79 -2.13
CA CYS A 237 -14.65 13.59 -0.92
C CYS A 237 -14.53 15.09 -1.17
N ASP A 238 -13.59 15.52 -2.03
CA ASP A 238 -13.24 16.93 -2.19
C ASP A 238 -13.76 17.55 -3.48
N GLY A 239 -14.17 16.73 -4.46
CA GLY A 239 -14.27 17.14 -5.86
C GLY A 239 -12.87 17.39 -6.43
N ASP A 240 -12.57 16.89 -7.63
CA ASP A 240 -11.23 16.90 -8.26
C ASP A 240 -10.78 18.32 -8.66
N THR A 241 -10.60 19.20 -7.67
CA THR A 241 -10.30 20.63 -7.83
C THR A 241 -8.82 20.94 -7.59
N ASP A 242 -8.05 19.99 -7.04
CA ASP A 242 -6.67 20.20 -6.60
C ASP A 242 -5.63 19.42 -7.43
N VAL A 243 -6.02 18.73 -8.51
CA VAL A 243 -5.07 18.02 -9.39
C VAL A 243 -4.83 18.85 -10.66
N PRO A 244 -3.68 19.55 -10.77
CA PRO A 244 -3.36 20.24 -12.02
C PRO A 244 -3.12 19.21 -13.14
N PRO A 245 -3.46 19.54 -14.40
CA PRO A 245 -3.13 18.68 -15.53
C PRO A 245 -1.60 18.52 -15.60
N PRO A 246 -1.06 17.29 -15.73
CA PRO A 246 0.37 17.10 -15.83
C PRO A 246 0.92 17.71 -17.13
N PRO A 247 2.19 18.18 -17.13
CA PRO A 247 2.78 18.83 -18.29
C PRO A 247 2.78 17.93 -19.54
N GLU A 248 2.54 18.54 -20.72
CA GLU A 248 2.39 17.84 -22.01
C GLU A 248 3.66 17.05 -22.43
N SER A 249 4.84 17.46 -21.96
CA SER A 249 6.15 16.84 -22.24
C SER A 249 6.28 15.39 -21.78
N LEU A 250 5.31 14.86 -21.04
CA LEU A 250 5.24 13.49 -20.56
C LEU A 250 4.59 12.51 -21.55
N SER A 251 4.02 12.96 -22.68
CA SER A 251 3.39 12.06 -23.67
C SER A 251 4.39 11.19 -24.44
N THR A 252 5.69 11.55 -24.42
CA THR A 252 6.71 10.91 -25.26
C THR A 252 7.81 10.18 -24.49
N ASN A 253 8.01 10.47 -23.19
CA ASN A 253 9.20 10.02 -22.45
C ASN A 253 8.95 9.02 -21.31
N VAL A 254 7.70 8.77 -20.92
CA VAL A 254 7.37 7.55 -20.19
C VAL A 254 6.91 6.58 -21.26
N PRO A 255 7.71 5.54 -21.59
CA PRO A 255 7.23 4.57 -22.54
C PRO A 255 5.95 3.94 -21.97
N VAL A 256 4.80 4.33 -22.53
CA VAL A 256 3.65 3.44 -22.69
C VAL A 256 4.07 2.39 -23.72
N THR A 257 5.22 1.73 -23.50
CA THR A 257 5.49 0.47 -24.16
C THR A 257 4.44 -0.45 -23.58
N ALA A 258 3.44 -0.79 -24.38
CA ALA A 258 2.67 -1.98 -24.15
C ALA A 258 3.67 -3.12 -23.97
N PRO A 259 3.50 -3.92 -22.91
CA PRO A 259 3.37 -5.32 -23.20
C PRO A 259 2.18 -5.94 -22.47
N ARG A 260 1.67 -7.03 -23.05
CA ARG A 260 0.60 -7.82 -22.46
C ARG A 260 0.92 -8.11 -20.98
N SER A 261 -0.13 -8.07 -20.16
CA SER A 261 -0.16 -8.55 -18.78
C SER A 261 0.74 -9.77 -18.57
N VAL A 262 1.80 -9.65 -17.78
CA VAL A 262 2.47 -10.85 -17.28
C VAL A 262 3.02 -10.67 -15.87
N LEU A 263 2.25 -11.20 -14.93
CA LEU A 263 2.55 -11.25 -13.51
C LEU A 263 3.50 -12.41 -13.15
N SER A 264 4.01 -12.37 -11.92
CA SER A 264 5.11 -13.19 -11.38
C SER A 264 4.89 -14.70 -11.29
N SER A 265 3.80 -15.22 -11.86
CA SER A 265 3.45 -16.65 -11.86
C SER A 265 3.02 -17.16 -13.23
N ASN A 266 3.16 -16.36 -14.30
CA ASN A 266 2.83 -16.84 -15.64
C ASN A 266 4.03 -17.62 -16.23
N PRO A 267 3.87 -18.89 -16.63
CA PRO A 267 4.91 -19.65 -17.33
C PRO A 267 5.25 -19.11 -18.74
N PHE A 268 4.70 -17.96 -19.16
CA PHE A 268 4.93 -17.37 -20.48
C PHE A 268 5.80 -16.10 -20.46
N ASN A 269 6.20 -15.59 -19.28
CA ASN A 269 7.15 -14.47 -19.16
C ASN A 269 8.43 -14.93 -18.46
N MET A 270 9.18 -15.76 -19.18
CA MET A 270 10.47 -16.27 -18.75
C MET A 270 11.57 -15.51 -19.48
N ASN A 271 12.68 -15.22 -18.79
CA ASN A 271 13.90 -14.84 -19.50
C ASN A 271 14.40 -16.02 -20.36
N ALA A 272 15.43 -15.78 -21.18
CA ALA A 272 16.08 -16.80 -22.01
C ALA A 272 16.55 -18.06 -21.24
N GLU A 273 16.68 -17.98 -19.91
CA GLU A 273 17.07 -19.08 -19.02
C GLU A 273 15.87 -19.83 -18.39
N GLY A 274 14.63 -19.46 -18.73
CA GLY A 274 13.43 -20.11 -18.19
C GLY A 274 12.99 -19.59 -16.81
N ASN A 275 13.49 -18.44 -16.35
CA ASN A 275 13.11 -17.86 -15.06
C ASN A 275 11.98 -16.84 -15.22
N ALA A 276 10.85 -17.05 -14.54
CA ALA A 276 9.75 -16.09 -14.54
C ALA A 276 10.14 -14.78 -13.81
N ARG A 277 10.17 -13.64 -14.52
CA ARG A 277 10.47 -12.32 -13.95
C ARG A 277 9.35 -11.33 -14.27
N PRO A 278 8.89 -10.50 -13.33
CA PRO A 278 7.82 -9.53 -13.56
C PRO A 278 8.37 -8.25 -14.22
N HIS A 279 9.21 -8.37 -15.25
CA HIS A 279 9.84 -7.24 -15.92
C HIS A 279 9.01 -6.72 -17.07
N VAL A 280 9.25 -5.45 -17.45
CA VAL A 280 8.85 -4.97 -18.78
C VAL A 280 9.63 -5.72 -19.85
N ASP A 281 8.97 -6.04 -20.96
CA ASP A 281 9.51 -6.95 -21.99
C ASP A 281 10.91 -6.57 -22.47
N ALA A 282 11.15 -5.26 -22.67
CA ALA A 282 12.43 -4.74 -23.14
C ALA A 282 13.62 -5.03 -22.20
N LEU A 283 13.39 -5.44 -20.95
CA LEU A 283 14.43 -5.67 -19.93
C LEU A 283 14.55 -7.14 -19.52
N LEU A 284 13.68 -8.03 -20.01
CA LEU A 284 13.60 -9.42 -19.53
C LEU A 284 14.89 -10.22 -19.68
N ASP A 285 15.53 -10.07 -20.83
CA ASP A 285 16.72 -10.84 -21.23
C ASP A 285 18.03 -10.08 -21.01
N LEU A 286 17.97 -8.88 -20.44
CA LEU A 286 19.16 -8.09 -20.17
C LEU A 286 19.83 -8.54 -18.86
N PRO A 287 21.18 -8.55 -18.81
CA PRO A 287 21.90 -8.77 -17.55
C PRO A 287 21.55 -7.71 -16.50
N ASP A 288 21.54 -8.09 -15.22
CA ASP A 288 21.12 -7.21 -14.11
C ASP A 288 21.88 -5.86 -14.09
N HIS A 289 23.17 -5.83 -14.45
CA HIS A 289 23.95 -4.59 -14.51
C HIS A 289 23.52 -3.65 -15.65
N VAL A 290 23.10 -4.20 -16.80
CA VAL A 290 22.57 -3.42 -17.93
C VAL A 290 21.21 -2.84 -17.56
N VAL A 291 20.37 -3.64 -16.89
CA VAL A 291 19.10 -3.15 -16.33
C VAL A 291 19.36 -2.00 -15.36
N ALA A 292 20.33 -2.14 -14.45
CA ALA A 292 20.68 -1.08 -13.50
C ALA A 292 21.15 0.22 -14.18
N SER A 293 22.03 0.14 -15.18
CA SER A 293 22.47 1.30 -15.96
C SER A 293 21.32 1.99 -16.68
N HIS A 294 20.42 1.22 -17.32
CA HIS A 294 19.25 1.79 -18.00
C HIS A 294 18.29 2.49 -17.03
N LEU A 295 18.11 1.93 -15.83
CA LEU A 295 17.31 2.57 -14.78
C LEU A 295 17.98 3.85 -14.27
N GLU A 296 19.32 3.88 -14.18
CA GLU A 296 20.08 5.08 -13.81
C GLU A 296 19.95 6.19 -14.85
N GLU A 297 20.11 5.89 -16.14
CA GLU A 297 19.91 6.83 -17.24
C GLU A 297 18.48 7.40 -17.22
N ARG A 298 17.47 6.55 -17.02
CA ARG A 298 16.08 7.00 -16.84
C ARG A 298 15.91 7.93 -15.63
N ARG A 299 16.53 7.62 -14.49
CA ARG A 299 16.46 8.48 -13.28
C ARG A 299 17.13 9.82 -13.50
N ALA A 300 18.19 9.88 -14.29
CA ALA A 300 18.91 11.13 -14.57
C ALA A 300 18.04 12.14 -15.34
N LEU A 301 17.03 11.68 -16.07
CA LEU A 301 16.06 12.53 -16.77
C LEU A 301 14.95 13.07 -15.85
N LEU A 302 14.83 12.55 -14.62
CA LEU A 302 13.78 12.97 -13.68
C LEU A 302 14.22 14.23 -12.92
N PRO A 303 13.34 15.25 -12.78
CA PRO A 303 13.72 16.53 -12.16
C PRO A 303 14.17 16.45 -10.70
N LEU A 304 13.72 15.41 -9.98
CA LEU A 304 14.03 15.18 -8.58
C LEU A 304 14.27 13.69 -8.32
N GLN A 305 15.31 13.37 -7.54
CA GLN A 305 15.57 12.01 -7.09
C GLN A 305 14.64 11.62 -5.93
N LEU A 306 14.16 10.38 -5.93
CA LEU A 306 13.36 9.83 -4.84
C LEU A 306 14.10 8.68 -4.19
N GLY A 307 14.09 8.61 -2.87
CA GLY A 307 14.68 7.53 -2.09
C GLY A 307 13.70 6.94 -1.08
N VAL A 308 14.03 5.76 -0.56
CA VAL A 308 13.30 5.17 0.58
C VAL A 308 14.31 4.84 1.68
N ALA A 309 14.00 5.24 2.91
CA ALA A 309 14.70 4.80 4.11
C ALA A 309 13.73 4.03 5.02
N TRP A 310 13.99 2.75 5.23
CA TRP A 310 13.14 1.87 6.03
C TRP A 310 13.74 1.68 7.43
N ASP A 311 13.00 2.05 8.47
CA ASP A 311 13.37 1.76 9.85
C ASP A 311 13.07 0.29 10.17
N ASN A 312 14.08 -0.55 10.43
CA ASN A 312 13.93 -2.02 10.53
C ASN A 312 14.54 -2.60 11.81
N LEU A 313 13.95 -2.38 12.97
CA LEU A 313 14.47 -2.94 14.23
C LEU A 313 14.03 -4.38 14.51
N ASN A 314 12.85 -4.75 14.05
CA ASN A 314 12.17 -5.98 14.43
C ASN A 314 12.02 -6.97 13.27
N ALA A 315 12.68 -6.72 12.14
CA ALA A 315 12.65 -7.56 10.93
C ALA A 315 11.28 -7.57 10.25
N ASP A 316 10.89 -6.41 9.73
CA ASP A 316 9.66 -6.23 8.98
C ASP A 316 9.59 -7.09 7.72
N ARG A 317 8.38 -7.53 7.37
CA ARG A 317 8.10 -8.36 6.20
C ARG A 317 7.66 -7.58 4.97
N ASN A 318 7.25 -6.33 5.15
CA ASN A 318 6.78 -5.44 4.09
C ASN A 318 7.93 -4.88 3.24
N ILE A 319 9.18 -4.91 3.74
CA ILE A 319 10.37 -4.38 3.03
C ILE A 319 10.43 -4.88 1.59
N GLY A 320 10.18 -6.16 1.33
CA GLY A 320 10.26 -6.71 -0.02
C GLY A 320 9.25 -6.09 -1.00
N ALA A 321 8.02 -5.84 -0.56
CA ALA A 321 6.99 -5.18 -1.38
C ALA A 321 7.32 -3.70 -1.60
N THR A 322 7.92 -3.04 -0.61
CA THR A 322 8.37 -1.65 -0.72
C THR A 322 9.57 -1.51 -1.63
N VAL A 323 10.54 -2.43 -1.60
CA VAL A 323 11.66 -2.45 -2.58
C VAL A 323 11.12 -2.53 -4.01
N ARG A 324 10.06 -3.32 -4.23
CA ARG A 324 9.39 -3.38 -5.54
C ARG A 324 8.75 -2.04 -5.93
N SER A 325 8.15 -1.35 -4.98
CA SER A 325 7.55 -0.03 -5.20
C SER A 325 8.63 1.03 -5.47
N ALA A 326 9.72 1.00 -4.71
CA ALA A 326 10.87 1.86 -4.93
C ALA A 326 11.47 1.63 -6.32
N ASN A 327 11.57 0.37 -6.77
CA ASN A 327 11.94 0.08 -8.15
C ASN A 327 10.92 0.66 -9.13
N ALA A 328 9.62 0.40 -8.94
CA ALA A 328 8.57 0.87 -9.84
C ALA A 328 8.60 2.38 -10.07
N TYR A 329 8.86 3.18 -9.03
CA TYR A 329 9.02 4.64 -9.12
C TYR A 329 10.46 5.12 -9.36
N ASN A 330 11.33 4.16 -9.66
CA ASN A 330 12.75 4.32 -9.96
C ASN A 330 13.48 5.19 -8.93
N CYS A 331 13.43 4.76 -7.66
CA CYS A 331 14.14 5.43 -6.58
C CYS A 331 15.66 5.32 -6.76
N ASN A 332 16.39 6.38 -6.42
CA ASN A 332 17.85 6.41 -6.51
C ASN A 332 18.52 5.51 -5.45
N HIS A 333 17.87 5.29 -4.31
CA HIS A 333 18.33 4.38 -3.26
C HIS A 333 17.19 3.76 -2.44
N PHE A 334 17.50 2.64 -1.80
CA PHE A 334 16.70 2.02 -0.75
C PHE A 334 17.60 1.68 0.45
N THR A 335 17.48 2.45 1.52
CA THR A 335 18.28 2.30 2.74
C THR A 335 17.48 1.54 3.79
N VAL A 336 17.97 0.41 4.29
CA VAL A 336 17.43 -0.30 5.46
C VAL A 336 18.28 0.05 6.66
N VAL A 337 17.67 0.66 7.67
CA VAL A 337 18.33 1.10 8.91
C VAL A 337 18.01 0.11 10.04
N GLY A 338 19.01 -0.28 10.83
CA GLY A 338 18.84 -1.24 11.93
C GLY A 338 19.23 -2.65 11.54
N ARG A 339 18.28 -3.59 11.56
CA ARG A 339 18.52 -4.96 11.13
C ARG A 339 18.77 -4.99 9.62
N ARG A 340 19.99 -5.35 9.26
CA ARG A 340 20.44 -5.45 7.86
C ARG A 340 19.92 -6.68 7.11
N LYS A 341 19.01 -7.47 7.69
CA LYS A 341 18.49 -8.71 7.08
C LYS A 341 16.98 -8.62 6.90
N PHE A 342 16.53 -8.85 5.67
CA PHE A 342 15.12 -8.97 5.31
C PHE A 342 14.93 -10.08 4.28
N SER A 343 13.67 -10.46 4.03
CA SER A 343 13.34 -11.48 3.03
C SER A 343 13.38 -10.90 1.62
N ARG A 344 14.37 -11.32 0.82
CA ARG A 344 14.48 -10.91 -0.59
C ARG A 344 13.41 -11.53 -1.50
N ARG A 345 12.73 -12.61 -1.08
CA ARG A 345 11.67 -13.26 -1.87
C ARG A 345 10.55 -12.29 -2.27
N GLY A 346 10.18 -11.37 -1.36
CA GLY A 346 9.15 -10.37 -1.61
C GLY A 346 9.55 -9.32 -2.65
N THR A 347 10.83 -9.21 -3.00
CA THR A 347 11.32 -8.25 -4.01
C THR A 347 11.09 -8.74 -5.44
N LEU A 348 10.91 -10.05 -5.65
CA LEU A 348 10.87 -10.66 -6.98
C LEU A 348 12.06 -10.27 -7.87
N GLY A 349 13.27 -10.25 -7.29
CA GLY A 349 14.49 -9.89 -8.00
C GLY A 349 14.79 -8.39 -8.02
N THR A 350 13.84 -7.52 -7.60
CA THR A 350 14.03 -6.06 -7.70
C THR A 350 15.19 -5.46 -6.93
N HIS A 351 15.65 -6.18 -5.91
CA HIS A 351 16.84 -5.81 -5.15
C HIS A 351 18.15 -5.88 -5.94
N ASN A 352 18.19 -6.53 -7.11
CA ASN A 352 19.41 -6.65 -7.91
C ASN A 352 19.77 -5.35 -8.65
N TYR A 353 18.76 -4.52 -8.98
CA TYR A 353 18.92 -3.30 -9.77
C TYR A 353 18.32 -2.06 -9.06
N THR A 354 17.81 -2.22 -7.84
CA THR A 354 17.51 -1.11 -6.94
C THR A 354 18.73 -0.89 -6.04
N PRO A 355 19.35 0.30 -5.98
CA PRO A 355 20.52 0.51 -5.14
C PRO A 355 20.20 0.36 -3.65
N MET A 356 20.63 -0.76 -3.05
CA MET A 356 20.33 -1.12 -1.66
C MET A 356 21.47 -0.70 -0.73
N HIS A 357 21.14 -0.02 0.37
CA HIS A 357 22.08 0.30 1.45
C HIS A 357 21.58 -0.31 2.76
N LEU A 358 22.43 -1.07 3.46
CA LEU A 358 22.04 -1.77 4.69
C LEU A 358 22.94 -1.26 5.83
N VAL A 359 22.40 -0.42 6.69
CA VAL A 359 23.16 0.27 7.76
C VAL A 359 22.63 -0.10 9.14
N SER A 360 23.46 0.05 10.17
CA SER A 360 23.14 -0.35 11.54
C SER A 360 22.22 0.63 12.27
N ASP A 361 22.29 1.92 11.92
CA ASP A 361 21.69 3.01 12.68
C ASP A 361 21.50 4.25 11.79
N TRP A 362 20.73 5.21 12.30
CA TRP A 362 20.37 6.43 11.57
C TRP A 362 21.53 7.41 11.42
N ASP A 363 22.51 7.42 12.31
CA ASP A 363 23.68 8.29 12.18
C ASP A 363 24.52 7.86 10.97
N THR A 364 24.75 6.56 10.84
CA THR A 364 25.39 5.96 9.66
C THR A 364 24.58 6.20 8.39
N ALA A 365 23.24 6.13 8.46
CA ALA A 365 22.38 6.40 7.32
C ALA A 365 22.52 7.85 6.83
N LEU A 366 22.45 8.82 7.75
CA LEU A 366 22.55 10.25 7.45
C LEU A 366 23.92 10.65 6.91
N ALA A 367 24.99 10.02 7.39
CA ALA A 367 26.35 10.26 6.90
C ALA A 367 26.64 9.61 5.53
N SER A 368 25.70 8.83 4.98
CA SER A 368 25.91 8.12 3.72
C SER A 368 25.63 8.99 2.49
N ALA A 369 26.40 8.77 1.42
CA ALA A 369 26.19 9.42 0.12
C ALA A 369 24.79 9.16 -0.49
N ALA A 370 24.08 8.12 -0.02
CA ALA A 370 22.73 7.82 -0.47
C ALA A 370 21.71 8.89 -0.01
N LEU A 371 21.88 9.44 1.19
CA LEU A 371 20.99 10.45 1.77
C LEU A 371 21.53 11.88 1.59
N GLU A 372 22.75 12.02 1.08
CA GLU A 372 23.38 13.32 0.86
C GLU A 372 22.57 14.20 -0.12
N GLY A 373 22.19 15.39 0.36
CA GLY A 373 21.38 16.35 -0.40
C GLY A 373 19.90 15.97 -0.51
N HIS A 374 19.42 14.93 0.19
CA HIS A 374 18.01 14.58 0.23
C HIS A 374 17.32 15.21 1.44
N GLU A 375 16.11 15.75 1.25
CA GLU A 375 15.21 16.00 2.38
C GLU A 375 14.59 14.68 2.85
N LEU A 376 14.57 14.47 4.18
CA LEU A 376 13.92 13.31 4.80
C LEU A 376 12.46 13.60 5.12
N TRP A 377 11.53 12.87 4.54
CA TRP A 377 10.09 13.04 4.76
C TRP A 377 9.51 11.81 5.44
N ALA A 378 8.98 11.97 6.65
CA ALA A 378 8.41 10.88 7.44
C ALA A 378 7.03 10.48 6.91
N LEU A 379 6.87 9.22 6.52
CA LEU A 379 5.57 8.67 6.16
C LEU A 379 4.68 8.52 7.39
N TRP A 380 3.49 9.11 7.35
CA TRP A 380 2.44 8.90 8.32
C TRP A 380 1.35 8.01 7.74
N ASN A 381 1.27 6.76 8.22
CA ASN A 381 0.30 5.76 7.80
C ASN A 381 -0.90 5.61 8.75
N ASP A 382 -1.12 6.62 9.61
CA ASP A 382 -2.23 6.70 10.57
C ASP A 382 -2.33 5.48 11.51
N CYS A 383 -1.19 5.14 12.12
CA CYS A 383 -1.13 4.12 13.16
C CYS A 383 -1.37 4.76 14.54
N PRO A 384 -2.50 4.53 15.23
CA PRO A 384 -2.83 5.23 16.48
C PRO A 384 -1.86 4.95 17.65
N TYR A 385 -1.02 3.91 17.57
CA TYR A 385 0.01 3.62 18.58
C TYR A 385 1.23 4.56 18.53
N VAL A 386 1.17 5.65 17.76
CA VAL A 386 2.23 6.67 17.70
C VAL A 386 2.52 7.32 19.06
N LEU A 387 1.55 7.40 19.96
CA LEU A 387 1.57 8.34 21.08
C LEU A 387 2.49 7.95 22.24
N ASP A 388 2.76 6.66 22.43
CA ASP A 388 3.62 6.18 23.54
C ASP A 388 5.10 6.58 23.35
N HIS A 389 5.55 6.81 22.10
CA HIS A 389 6.96 7.12 21.82
C HIS A 389 7.27 8.62 21.74
N LEU A 390 6.25 9.47 21.63
CA LEU A 390 6.41 10.94 21.67
C LEU A 390 6.22 11.51 23.08
N GLY A 391 5.90 10.68 24.08
CA GLY A 391 5.69 11.11 25.47
C GLY A 391 4.43 11.96 25.67
N ALA A 392 3.52 11.93 24.70
CA ALA A 392 2.53 12.98 24.51
C ALA A 392 1.13 12.61 25.07
N GLY A 393 0.99 11.42 25.68
CA GLY A 393 -0.29 10.95 26.22
C GLY A 393 -1.38 10.80 25.16
N ASP A 394 -2.59 10.46 25.59
CA ASP A 394 -3.73 10.16 24.69
C ASP A 394 -4.31 11.39 23.95
N ALA A 395 -3.86 12.62 24.25
CA ALA A 395 -4.47 13.88 23.78
C ALA A 395 -3.63 14.72 22.80
N ALA A 396 -2.34 14.40 22.59
CA ALA A 396 -1.44 15.25 21.80
C ALA A 396 -1.34 15.06 20.25
N PRO A 397 -1.98 14.08 19.57
CA PRO A 397 -1.77 13.91 18.14
C PRO A 397 -2.29 15.09 17.32
N ASP A 398 -3.45 15.66 17.69
CA ASP A 398 -4.07 16.73 16.92
C ASP A 398 -3.37 18.08 17.13
N GLU A 399 -2.94 18.38 18.36
CA GLU A 399 -2.16 19.59 18.66
C GLU A 399 -0.79 19.56 17.97
N TYR A 400 -0.05 18.45 18.07
CA TYR A 400 1.24 18.30 17.37
C TYR A 400 1.08 18.31 15.86
N ARG A 401 0.01 17.69 15.34
CA ARG A 401 -0.33 17.74 13.92
C ARG A 401 -0.65 19.16 13.48
N GLU A 402 -1.39 19.92 14.28
CA GLU A 402 -1.73 21.32 13.99
C GLU A 402 -0.50 22.22 14.05
N GLU A 403 0.40 22.01 15.00
CA GLU A 403 1.69 22.70 15.07
C GLU A 403 2.52 22.45 13.80
N LEU A 404 2.68 21.18 13.39
CA LEU A 404 3.39 20.83 12.17
C LEU A 404 2.71 21.37 10.90
N ARG A 405 1.37 21.40 10.88
CA ARG A 405 0.58 21.99 9.79
C ARG A 405 0.81 23.49 9.70
N THR A 406 0.74 24.20 10.83
CA THR A 406 1.00 25.65 10.94
C THR A 406 2.43 25.98 10.50
N ALA A 407 3.39 25.11 10.82
CA ALA A 407 4.78 25.24 10.38
C ALA A 407 5.03 24.83 8.91
N GLY A 408 3.99 24.41 8.16
CA GLY A 408 4.13 23.94 6.78
C GLY A 408 4.91 22.63 6.60
N ARG A 409 5.11 21.88 7.70
CA ARG A 409 5.85 20.61 7.72
C ARG A 409 4.95 19.39 7.55
N TRP A 410 3.65 19.52 7.83
CA TRP A 410 2.67 18.46 7.60
C TRP A 410 2.06 18.58 6.21
N LEU A 411 2.30 17.58 5.36
CA LEU A 411 1.76 17.45 4.01
C LEU A 411 0.81 16.27 3.94
N CYS A 412 -0.16 16.32 3.03
CA CYS A 412 -1.07 15.22 2.76
C CYS A 412 -0.96 14.77 1.29
N CYS A 413 -0.91 13.46 1.05
CA CYS A 413 -0.72 12.87 -0.28
C CYS A 413 -1.79 13.26 -1.31
N ASP A 414 -3.00 13.55 -0.85
CA ASP A 414 -4.17 13.95 -1.63
C ASP A 414 -4.16 15.43 -2.03
N ARG A 415 -3.34 16.27 -1.39
CA ARG A 415 -3.22 17.71 -1.68
C ARG A 415 -2.14 17.98 -2.73
N SER A 416 -2.48 17.88 -4.01
CA SER A 416 -1.48 17.90 -5.08
C SER A 416 -0.74 19.23 -5.16
N GLN A 417 -1.44 20.37 -5.04
CA GLN A 417 -0.79 21.68 -5.16
C GLN A 417 0.20 21.93 -4.02
N GLU A 418 -0.18 21.58 -2.79
CA GLU A 418 0.69 21.67 -1.62
C GLU A 418 1.93 20.76 -1.79
N LEU A 419 1.73 19.55 -2.30
CA LEU A 419 2.81 18.60 -2.54
C LEU A 419 3.76 19.07 -3.67
N ILE A 420 3.22 19.60 -4.76
CA ILE A 420 3.99 20.19 -5.86
C ILE A 420 4.83 21.36 -5.36
N ALA A 421 4.22 22.29 -4.63
CA ALA A 421 4.92 23.45 -4.07
C ALA A 421 6.04 23.02 -3.10
N ALA A 422 5.78 22.01 -2.27
CA ALA A 422 6.80 21.47 -1.36
C ALA A 422 7.98 20.85 -2.12
N VAL A 423 7.71 20.05 -3.16
CA VAL A 423 8.76 19.42 -3.99
C VAL A 423 9.56 20.46 -4.79
N GLN A 424 8.89 21.46 -5.36
CA GLN A 424 9.55 22.61 -6.00
C GLN A 424 10.45 23.36 -5.01
N GLY A 425 10.00 23.51 -3.76
CA GLY A 425 10.78 24.10 -2.68
C GLY A 425 12.09 23.34 -2.39
N VAL A 426 12.06 22.00 -2.38
CA VAL A 426 13.26 21.16 -2.23
C VAL A 426 14.27 21.47 -3.34
N LYS A 427 13.80 21.51 -4.58
CA LYS A 427 14.66 21.77 -5.75
C LYS A 427 15.20 23.21 -5.74
N ALA A 428 14.37 24.19 -5.41
CA ALA A 428 14.77 25.60 -5.31
C ALA A 428 15.82 25.83 -4.21
N ALA A 429 15.79 25.05 -3.13
CA ALA A 429 16.80 25.04 -2.09
C ALA A 429 18.11 24.30 -2.47
N GLY A 430 18.22 23.79 -3.71
CA GLY A 430 19.39 23.04 -4.18
C GLY A 430 19.42 21.58 -3.70
N GLY A 431 18.32 21.05 -3.17
CA GLY A 431 18.20 19.65 -2.77
C GLY A 431 18.26 18.71 -3.98
N ARG A 432 18.96 17.59 -3.82
CA ARG A 432 19.04 16.52 -4.84
C ARG A 432 17.75 15.71 -4.93
N GLY A 433 17.02 15.57 -3.82
CA GLY A 433 15.91 14.65 -3.76
C GLY A 433 15.09 14.65 -2.47
N VAL A 434 14.10 13.78 -2.44
CA VAL A 434 13.31 13.46 -1.24
C VAL A 434 13.51 11.99 -0.90
N THR A 435 13.83 11.69 0.35
CA THR A 435 13.86 10.33 0.88
C THR A 435 12.65 10.12 1.79
N LEU A 436 11.76 9.22 1.37
CA LEU A 436 10.62 8.81 2.18
C LEU A 436 11.10 7.87 3.29
N VAL A 437 10.93 8.31 4.54
CA VAL A 437 11.22 7.51 5.71
C VAL A 437 9.99 6.69 6.07
N VAL A 438 10.11 5.37 6.07
CA VAL A 438 8.99 4.41 6.20
C VAL A 438 9.12 3.62 7.51
N PRO A 439 8.07 3.58 8.35
CA PRO A 439 8.11 2.89 9.64
C PRO A 439 7.87 1.38 9.48
N GLU A 440 8.12 0.64 10.55
CA GLU A 440 7.65 -0.75 10.64
C GLU A 440 6.13 -0.84 10.75
N GLU A 441 5.62 -2.01 10.38
CA GLU A 441 4.23 -2.42 10.44
C GLU A 441 3.64 -2.28 11.84
N GLY A 442 2.61 -1.44 11.95
CA GLY A 442 1.93 -1.20 13.22
C GLY A 442 2.76 -0.40 14.22
N CYS A 443 3.81 0.27 13.77
CA CYS A 443 4.65 1.16 14.56
C CYS A 443 4.64 2.57 13.97
N SER A 444 4.91 3.56 14.80
CA SER A 444 5.34 4.89 14.34
C SER A 444 6.85 4.90 14.13
N HIS A 445 7.35 5.97 13.51
CA HIS A 445 8.78 6.27 13.56
C HIS A 445 9.22 6.45 15.00
N ARG A 446 10.48 6.09 15.28
CA ARG A 446 11.09 6.35 16.58
C ARG A 446 11.25 7.85 16.79
N ALA A 447 11.25 8.29 18.05
CA ALA A 447 11.47 9.71 18.40
C ALA A 447 12.74 10.28 17.78
N GLU A 448 13.83 9.50 17.74
CA GLU A 448 15.10 9.91 17.12
C GLU A 448 15.00 10.16 15.61
N VAL A 449 14.03 9.54 14.92
CA VAL A 449 13.79 9.68 13.48
C VAL A 449 12.92 10.90 13.22
N TRP A 450 11.89 11.11 14.03
CA TRP A 450 11.00 12.28 13.93
C TRP A 450 11.77 13.60 13.95
N GLY A 451 12.73 13.74 14.86
CA GLY A 451 13.58 14.93 14.96
C GLY A 451 14.51 15.16 13.76
N ARG A 452 14.73 14.14 12.92
CA ARG A 452 15.61 14.19 11.73
C ARG A 452 14.83 14.43 10.43
N CYS A 453 13.50 14.29 10.47
CA CYS A 453 12.66 14.49 9.30
C CYS A 453 12.32 15.97 9.11
N HIS A 454 12.48 16.43 7.87
CA HIS A 454 12.18 17.79 7.44
C HIS A 454 10.67 18.01 7.44
N ARG A 455 9.93 17.01 6.93
CA ARG A 455 8.47 17.04 6.78
C ARG A 455 7.83 15.71 7.16
N VAL A 456 6.52 15.74 7.32
CA VAL A 456 5.65 14.57 7.47
C VAL A 456 4.74 14.50 6.25
N LEU A 457 4.67 13.34 5.61
CA LEU A 457 3.78 13.07 4.50
C LEU A 457 2.73 12.06 4.93
N ALA A 458 1.49 12.53 5.08
CA ALA A 458 0.38 11.74 5.57
C ALA A 458 -0.52 11.26 4.44
N LEU A 459 -1.08 10.07 4.62
CA LEU A 459 -2.22 9.62 3.84
C LEU A 459 -3.51 10.10 4.51
N ARG A 460 -4.51 10.44 3.68
CA ARG A 460 -5.89 10.60 4.18
C ARG A 460 -6.37 9.24 4.66
N SER A 461 -6.60 9.14 5.96
CA SER A 461 -7.43 8.11 6.55
C SER A 461 -8.85 8.62 6.63
N THR A 462 -9.80 7.77 6.27
CA THR A 462 -11.23 8.08 6.40
C THR A 462 -11.85 7.36 7.58
N THR A 463 -11.09 6.49 8.27
CA THR A 463 -11.60 5.72 9.41
C THR A 463 -10.58 5.65 10.54
N ALA A 464 -11.01 5.93 11.76
CA ALA A 464 -10.24 5.61 12.97
C ALA A 464 -10.24 4.10 13.29
N ALA A 465 -10.74 3.27 12.38
CA ALA A 465 -11.19 1.91 12.66
C ALA A 465 -10.11 0.85 12.38
N THR A 466 -8.92 1.27 11.94
CA THR A 466 -7.77 0.38 11.73
C THR A 466 -6.75 0.55 12.86
N GLN A 467 -6.71 -0.42 13.77
CA GLN A 467 -5.84 -0.40 14.96
C GLN A 467 -4.34 -0.17 14.64
N LYS A 468 -3.88 -0.56 13.45
CA LYS A 468 -2.47 -0.43 13.01
C LYS A 468 -2.32 0.46 11.76
N GLY A 469 -3.28 1.32 11.47
CA GLY A 469 -3.30 2.10 10.23
C GLY A 469 -3.31 1.21 8.98
N ILE A 470 -2.84 1.75 7.85
CA ILE A 470 -2.60 0.99 6.61
C ILE A 470 -1.20 0.33 6.63
N ALA A 471 -1.03 -0.73 5.83
CA ALA A 471 0.27 -1.39 5.70
C ALA A 471 1.34 -0.41 5.19
N PRO A 472 2.54 -0.33 5.79
CA PRO A 472 3.56 0.64 5.40
C PRO A 472 4.02 0.47 3.95
N ALA A 473 4.02 -0.76 3.39
CA ALA A 473 4.29 -0.98 1.97
C ALA A 473 3.27 -0.29 1.06
N VAL A 474 1.98 -0.36 1.41
CA VAL A 474 0.90 0.26 0.64
C VAL A 474 0.98 1.78 0.77
N ALA A 475 1.14 2.28 2.00
CA ALA A 475 1.30 3.72 2.23
C ALA A 475 2.53 4.31 1.52
N ALA A 476 3.65 3.59 1.54
CA ALA A 476 4.85 4.01 0.83
C ALA A 476 4.64 4.04 -0.68
N THR A 477 3.88 3.09 -1.26
CA THR A 477 3.53 3.15 -2.69
C THR A 477 2.68 4.38 -3.01
N VAL A 478 1.65 4.67 -2.21
CA VAL A 478 0.83 5.88 -2.39
C VAL A 478 1.71 7.12 -2.33
N ALA A 479 2.55 7.24 -1.30
CA ALA A 479 3.44 8.38 -1.15
C ALA A 479 4.45 8.52 -2.31
N LEU A 480 5.07 7.42 -2.75
CA LEU A 480 6.00 7.43 -3.88
C LEU A 480 5.33 7.82 -5.19
N GLU A 481 4.10 7.35 -5.44
CA GLU A 481 3.32 7.76 -6.61
C GLU A 481 3.06 9.26 -6.59
N ARG A 482 2.58 9.79 -5.47
CA ARG A 482 2.27 11.22 -5.32
C ARG A 482 3.50 12.11 -5.38
N LEU A 483 4.61 11.68 -4.77
CA LEU A 483 5.90 12.38 -4.86
C LEU A 483 6.45 12.37 -6.28
N ARG A 484 6.35 11.23 -6.98
CA ARG A 484 6.79 11.13 -8.36
C ARG A 484 5.96 12.05 -9.25
N PHE A 485 4.64 12.01 -9.14
CA PHE A 485 3.74 12.94 -9.85
C PHE A 485 4.11 14.40 -9.57
N ALA A 486 4.25 14.79 -8.29
CA ALA A 486 4.61 16.15 -7.91
C ALA A 486 5.98 16.59 -8.46
N SER A 487 6.96 15.67 -8.50
CA SER A 487 8.29 15.95 -9.05
C SER A 487 8.31 16.28 -10.53
N LEU A 488 7.27 15.91 -11.29
CA LEU A 488 7.17 16.22 -12.71
C LEU A 488 6.87 17.70 -12.99
N PHE A 489 6.42 18.45 -11.98
CA PHE A 489 6.17 19.89 -12.05
C PHE A 489 7.35 20.72 -11.54
N ALA A 490 8.44 20.08 -11.10
CA ALA A 490 9.58 20.73 -10.46
C ALA A 490 10.69 21.12 -11.43
#